data_AF-A0A9X2DQ49-F1
#
_entry.id   AF-A0A9X2DQ49-F1
#
_cell.length_a   1.000
_cell.length_b   1.000
_cell.length_c   1.000
_cell.angle_alpha   90.00
_cell.angle_beta   90.00
_cell.angle_gamma   90.00
#
_symmetry.space_group_name_H-M   'P 1'
#
loop_
_entity.id
_entity.type
_entity.pdbx_description
1 polymer ?
#
loop_
_entity_poly.entity_id
_entity_poly.type
_entity_poly.pdbx_seq_one_letter_code
_entity_poly.pdbx_strand_id
1 'polypeptide(L)' 'MYDGRDMTELSTVEKQNWSDDELAFFHHSFQQIAPYVNAEGVTIHREIIKEIENRGGLQQPITHHQGFLDPF' A
#
# COMPACT_ATOMS: atom_id res chain seq x y z
N MET A 1 -14.05 -6.47 1.25
CA MET A 1 -12.76 -6.40 1.96
C MET A 1 -12.16 -7.78 1.87
N TYR A 2 -10.92 -7.91 1.41
CA TYR A 2 -10.25 -9.20 1.33
C TYR A 2 -9.89 -9.67 2.75
N ASP A 3 -10.15 -10.95 3.05
CA ASP A 3 -10.00 -11.57 4.38
C ASP A 3 -8.96 -12.71 4.40
N GLY A 4 -8.19 -12.84 3.31
CA GLY A 4 -7.12 -13.83 3.20
C GLY A 4 -5.78 -13.32 3.77
N ARG A 5 -4.75 -14.19 3.71
CA ARG A 5 -3.39 -13.85 4.16
C ARG A 5 -2.82 -12.68 3.38
N ASP A 6 -2.04 -11.84 4.03
CA ASP A 6 -1.44 -10.70 3.34
C ASP A 6 -0.27 -11.11 2.42
N MET A 7 0.21 -10.15 1.62
CA MET A 7 1.27 -10.45 0.66
C MET A 7 2.63 -10.77 1.32
N THR A 8 2.89 -10.23 2.52
CA THR A 8 4.12 -10.53 3.26
C THR A 8 4.10 -11.98 3.72
N GLU A 9 2.98 -12.45 4.26
CA GLU A 9 2.80 -13.85 4.64
C GLU A 9 2.93 -14.78 3.43
N LEU A 10 2.17 -14.50 2.37
CA LEU A 10 2.12 -15.31 1.15
C LEU A 10 3.44 -15.33 0.37
N SER A 11 4.31 -14.33 0.54
CA SER A 11 5.63 -14.28 -0.10
C SER A 11 6.52 -15.47 0.28
N THR A 12 6.34 -15.99 1.49
CA THR A 12 7.09 -17.13 2.04
C THR A 12 6.43 -18.48 1.79
N VAL A 13 5.21 -18.48 1.24
CA VAL A 13 4.42 -19.69 0.96
C VAL A 13 4.52 -20.06 -0.52
N GLU A 14 4.72 -21.34 -0.80
CA GLU A 14 4.69 -21.88 -2.16
C GLU A 14 3.31 -21.68 -2.81
N LYS A 15 3.28 -21.36 -4.10
CA LYS A 15 2.07 -20.86 -4.78
C LYS A 15 1.00 -21.95 -4.93
N GLN A 16 1.40 -23.21 -4.88
CA GLN A 16 0.50 -24.36 -4.87
C GLN A 16 -0.31 -24.46 -3.56
N ASN A 17 0.16 -23.80 -2.49
CA ASN A 17 -0.48 -23.78 -1.17
C ASN A 17 -1.29 -22.48 -0.94
N TRP A 18 -1.49 -21.69 -2.00
CA TRP A 18 -2.40 -20.56 -1.97
C TRP A 18 -3.80 -21.08 -2.30
N SER A 19 -4.81 -20.52 -1.63
CA SER A 19 -6.19 -20.79 -1.99
C SER A 19 -6.60 -20.02 -3.24
N ASP A 20 -7.66 -20.49 -3.89
CA ASP A 20 -8.17 -19.89 -5.13
C ASP A 20 -8.59 -18.42 -4.94
N ASP A 21 -9.13 -18.07 -3.77
CA ASP A 21 -9.53 -16.70 -3.44
C ASP A 21 -8.31 -15.76 -3.32
N GLU A 22 -7.21 -16.23 -2.73
CA GLU A 22 -5.96 -15.48 -2.62
C GLU A 22 -5.32 -15.30 -4.01
N LEU A 23 -5.33 -16.35 -4.83
CA LEU A 23 -4.84 -16.29 -6.20
C LEU A 23 -5.66 -15.30 -7.04
N ALA A 24 -6.99 -15.37 -6.99
CA ALA A 24 -7.87 -14.47 -7.74
C ALA A 24 -7.71 -13.01 -7.31
N PHE A 25 -7.64 -12.75 -6.00
CA PHE A 25 -7.46 -11.42 -5.45
C PHE A 25 -6.14 -10.79 -5.90
N PHE A 26 -5.02 -11.46 -5.63
CA PHE A 26 -3.70 -10.92 -5.95
C PHE A 26 -3.43 -10.90 -7.46
N HIS A 27 -3.96 -11.85 -8.25
CA HIS A 27 -3.90 -11.76 -9.70
C HIS A 27 -4.58 -10.48 -10.20
N HIS A 28 -5.79 -10.17 -9.71
CA HIS A 28 -6.49 -8.96 -10.10
C HIS A 28 -5.74 -7.68 -9.68
N SER A 29 -5.25 -7.64 -8.44
CA SER A 29 -4.43 -6.52 -7.95
C SER A 29 -3.16 -6.32 -8.77
N PHE A 30 -2.45 -7.41 -9.09
CA PHE A 30 -1.23 -7.35 -9.90
C PHE A 30 -1.51 -6.97 -11.35
N GLN A 31 -2.61 -7.42 -11.95
CA GLN A 31 -2.99 -7.02 -13.30
C GLN A 31 -3.21 -5.50 -13.42
N GLN A 32 -3.74 -4.87 -12.37
CA GLN A 32 -3.95 -3.42 -12.35
C GLN A 32 -2.64 -2.63 -12.20
N ILE A 33 -1.69 -3.14 -11.42
CA ILE A 33 -0.43 -2.44 -11.17
C ILE A 33 0.68 -2.83 -12.14
N ALA A 34 0.57 -3.97 -12.85
CA ALA A 34 1.59 -4.49 -13.77
C ALA A 34 2.16 -3.45 -14.76
N PRO A 35 1.36 -2.54 -15.37
CA PRO A 35 1.89 -1.46 -16.21
C PRO A 35 2.85 -0.52 -15.48
N TYR A 36 2.70 -0.39 -14.16
CA TYR A 36 3.50 0.46 -13.28
C TYR A 36 4.58 -0.30 -12.47
N VAL A 37 4.72 -1.62 -12.67
CA VAL A 37 5.81 -2.42 -12.06
C VAL A 37 6.99 -2.58 -13.04
N ASN A 38 6.86 -2.10 -14.27
CA ASN A 38 7.96 -2.05 -15.25
C ASN A 38 8.88 -0.82 -15.02
N ALA A 39 9.92 -0.66 -15.85
CA ALA A 39 10.86 0.46 -15.73
C ALA A 39 10.20 1.85 -15.87
N GLU A 40 9.09 1.95 -16.60
CA GLU A 40 8.30 3.18 -16.74
C GLU A 40 7.56 3.50 -15.44
N GLY A 41 6.99 2.49 -14.80
CA GLY A 41 6.34 2.65 -13.50
C GLY A 41 7.28 3.04 -12.36
N VAL A 42 8.51 2.51 -12.35
CA VAL A 42 9.58 2.97 -11.44
C VAL A 42 9.94 4.43 -11.70
N THR A 43 9.90 4.86 -12.97
CA THR A 43 10.17 6.26 -13.35
C THR A 43 9.08 7.18 -12.84
N ILE A 44 7.81 6.83 -13.07
CA ILE A 44 6.64 7.58 -12.57
C ILE A 44 6.65 7.65 -11.03
N HIS A 45 7.00 6.54 -10.35
CA HIS A 45 7.11 6.52 -8.89
C HIS A 45 8.15 7.52 -8.36
N ARG A 46 9.31 7.62 -9.03
CA ARG A 46 10.34 8.61 -8.68
C ARG A 46 9.86 10.05 -8.93
N GLU A 47 9.07 10.29 -9.97
CA GLU A 47 8.49 11.62 -10.24
C GLU A 47 7.48 12.01 -9.15
N ILE A 48 6.65 11.08 -8.69
CA ILE A 48 5.71 11.31 -7.58
C ILE A 48 6.46 11.64 -6.29
N ILE A 49 7.54 10.89 -5.96
CA ILE A 49 8.37 11.18 -4.78
C ILE A 49 8.96 12.59 -4.87
N LYS A 50 9.55 12.95 -6.01
CA LYS A 50 10.10 14.29 -6.23
C LYS A 50 9.05 15.38 -6.06
N GLU A 51 7.82 15.14 -6.51
CA GLU A 51 6.74 16.10 -6.37
C GLU A 51 6.25 16.23 -4.92
N ILE A 52 6.20 15.12 -4.17
CA ILE A 52 5.94 15.13 -2.73
C ILE A 52 7.02 15.96 -2.00
N GLU A 53 8.29 15.74 -2.32
CA GLU A 53 9.42 16.49 -1.75
C GLU A 53 9.31 17.99 -2.09
N ASN A 54 9.03 18.30 -3.36
CA ASN A 54 8.85 19.67 -3.86
C ASN A 54 7.69 20.41 -3.13
N ARG A 55 6.64 19.68 -2.75
CA ARG A 55 5.48 20.22 -2.00
C ARG A 55 5.68 20.29 -0.49
N GLY A 56 6.89 20.02 0.02
CA GLY A 56 7.18 20.08 1.45
C GLY A 56 6.89 18.79 2.21
N GLY A 57 6.93 17.64 1.51
CA GLY A 57 6.79 16.30 2.08
C GLY A 57 5.34 15.89 2.36
N LEU A 58 5.15 14.62 2.74
CA LEU A 58 3.87 14.15 3.26
C LEU A 58 3.68 14.74 4.67
N GLN A 59 2.98 15.87 4.76
CA GLN A 59 2.54 16.44 6.03
C GLN A 59 1.70 15.37 6.74
N GLN A 60 2.24 14.78 7.82
CA GLN A 60 1.46 13.90 8.67
C GLN A 60 0.31 14.73 9.26
N PRO A 61 -0.94 14.24 9.25
CA PRO A 61 -1.98 14.93 9.99
C PRO A 61 -1.55 14.98 11.46
N ILE A 62 -1.30 16.18 11.97
CA ILE A 62 -1.10 16.41 13.38
C ILE A 62 -2.44 16.07 14.04
N THR A 63 -2.56 14.87 14.60
CA THR A 63 -3.66 14.53 15.51
C THR A 63 -3.44 15.31 16.80
N HIS A 64 -3.81 16.59 16.79
CA HIS A 64 -4.06 17.33 18.03
C HIS A 64 -5.35 16.80 18.62
N HIS A 65 -5.26 15.75 19.43
CA HIS A 65 -6.31 15.41 20.36
C HIS A 65 -6.34 16.50 21.45
N GLN A 66 -7.04 17.61 21.17
CA GLN A 66 -7.45 18.58 22.18
C GLN A 66 -8.57 17.93 23.01
N GLY A 67 -8.21 16.99 23.88
CA GLY A 67 -9.07 16.46 24.92
C GLY A 67 -8.97 17.37 26.14
N PHE A 68 -9.89 18.33 26.22
CA PHE A 68 -10.14 19.12 27.42
C PHE A 68 -10.77 18.20 28.47
N LEU A 69 -9.99 17.79 29.48
CA LEU A 69 -10.47 17.28 30.76
C LEU A 69 -9.57 17.96 31.79
N ASP A 70 -10.10 18.96 32.48
CA ASP A 70 -10.57 18.87 33.87
C ASP A 70 -11.38 20.15 34.20
N PRO A 71 -12.19 20.25 35.29
CA PRO A 71 -12.03 19.52 36.55
C PRO A 71 -13.33 19.04 37.24
N PHE A 72 -13.12 18.25 38.31
CA PHE A 72 -13.92 18.06 39.53
C PHE A 72 -15.41 18.46 39.54
#